data_AF-A0A519L865-F1
#
_entry.id   AF-A0A519L865-F1
#
_cell.length_a   1.000
_cell.length_b   1.000
_cell.length_c   1.000
_cell.angle_alpha   90.00
_cell.angle_beta   90.00
_cell.angle_gamma   90.00
#
_symmetry.space_group_name_H-M   'P 1'
#
loop_
_entity.id
_entity.type
_entity.pdbx_description
1 polymer ?
#
loop_
_entity_poly.entity_id
_entity_poly.type
_entity_poly.pdbx_seq_one_letter_code
_entity_poly.pdbx_strand_id
1 'polypeptide(L)'
;MNSAARMGLQYVLLFGASGVSLPFASLWFRGQGLSGAQIGLLLAAPMLGRVVTGPLLAVWADGFGTRRAPIALLGLIMALGYGGAGLIDVFAAQAICWFVGATAAAALIPLSDVLTLRLAARDGFTFALPRGCGSAAFVAVNVGM
;
A
#
# COMPACT_ATOMS: atom_id res chain seq x y z
N MET A 1 16.92 -7.56 -14.40
CA MET A 1 15.50 -7.33 -14.75
C MET A 1 15.37 -6.00 -15.48
N ASN A 2 14.62 -5.94 -16.59
CA ASN A 2 14.33 -4.67 -17.27
C ASN A 2 13.37 -3.79 -16.43
N SER A 3 13.17 -2.54 -16.83
CA SER A 3 12.32 -1.60 -16.08
C SER A 3 10.86 -2.03 -15.98
N ALA A 4 10.29 -2.59 -17.05
CA ALA A 4 8.92 -3.09 -17.07
C ALA A 4 8.72 -4.20 -16.02
N ALA A 5 9.61 -5.21 -15.99
CA ALA A 5 9.55 -6.32 -15.04
C ALA A 5 9.73 -5.85 -13.59
N ARG A 6 10.63 -4.88 -13.35
CA ARG A 6 10.81 -4.29 -12.02
C ARG A 6 9.56 -3.56 -11.52
N MET A 7 8.92 -2.77 -12.38
CA MET A 7 7.67 -2.09 -12.03
C MET A 7 6.52 -3.09 -11.89
N GLY A 8 6.49 -4.13 -12.73
CA GLY A 8 5.52 -5.22 -12.61
C GLY A 8 5.62 -5.90 -11.25
N LEU A 9 6.83 -6.24 -10.80
CA LEU A 9 7.06 -6.79 -9.46
C LEU A 9 6.60 -5.83 -8.35
N GLN A 10 6.92 -4.53 -8.46
CA GLN A 10 6.46 -3.52 -7.51
C GLN A 10 4.92 -3.51 -7.38
N TYR A 11 4.21 -3.53 -8.50
CA TYR A 11 2.75 -3.59 -8.48
C TYR A 11 2.21 -4.92 -7.98
N VAL A 12 2.82 -6.04 -8.36
CA VAL A 12 2.43 -7.38 -7.88
C VAL A 12 2.51 -7.45 -6.36
N LEU A 13 3.60 -6.95 -5.76
CA LEU A 13 3.76 -6.95 -4.31
C LEU A 13 2.75 -6.01 -3.62
N LEU A 14 2.61 -4.77 -4.13
CA LEU A 14 1.70 -3.78 -3.55
C LEU A 14 0.22 -4.22 -3.63
N PHE A 15 -0.20 -4.69 -4.80
CA PHE A 15 -1.58 -5.10 -5.03
C PHE A 15 -1.86 -6.52 -4.54
N GLY A 16 -0.87 -7.40 -4.46
CA GLY A 16 -1.01 -8.67 -3.75
C GLY A 16 -1.30 -8.46 -2.26
N ALA A 17 -0.55 -7.58 -1.60
CA ALA A 17 -0.84 -7.20 -0.21
C ALA A 17 -2.23 -6.56 -0.05
N SER A 18 -2.64 -5.73 -1.02
CA SER A 18 -3.99 -5.15 -1.06
C SER A 18 -5.08 -6.21 -1.27
N GLY A 19 -4.80 -7.24 -2.07
CA GLY A 19 -5.70 -8.36 -2.38
C GLY A 19 -6.08 -9.17 -1.15
N VAL A 20 -5.19 -9.21 -0.14
CA VAL A 20 -5.48 -9.79 1.18
C VAL A 20 -6.12 -8.76 2.12
N SER A 21 -5.49 -7.59 2.27
CA SER A 21 -5.87 -6.66 3.34
C SER A 21 -7.25 -6.03 3.14
N LEU A 22 -7.64 -5.66 1.92
CA LEU A 22 -8.94 -5.01 1.68
C LEU A 22 -10.15 -5.91 2.03
N PRO A 23 -10.25 -7.16 1.53
CA PRO A 23 -11.39 -8.02 1.84
C PRO A 23 -11.37 -8.63 3.27
N PHE A 24 -10.18 -8.94 3.80
CA PHE A 24 -10.05 -9.86 4.95
C PHE A 24 -9.62 -9.17 6.24
N ALA A 25 -9.16 -7.90 6.21
CA ALA A 25 -8.70 -7.24 7.44
C ALA A 25 -9.81 -7.11 8.49
N SER A 26 -11.04 -6.79 8.07
CA SER A 26 -12.17 -6.71 9.00
C SER A 26 -12.44 -8.05 9.68
N LEU A 27 -12.41 -9.15 8.91
CA LEU A 27 -12.58 -10.51 9.42
C LEU A 27 -11.43 -10.91 10.36
N TRP A 28 -10.19 -10.59 9.99
CA TRP A 28 -9.00 -10.86 10.79
C TRP A 28 -9.05 -10.17 12.15
N PHE A 29 -9.33 -8.86 12.17
CA PHE A 29 -9.49 -8.10 13.41
C PHE A 29 -10.69 -8.56 14.24
N ARG A 30 -11.78 -8.97 13.59
CA ARG A 30 -12.92 -9.59 14.29
C ARG A 30 -12.51 -10.88 14.99
N GLY A 31 -11.69 -11.71 14.35
CA GLY A 31 -11.11 -12.93 14.92
C GLY A 31 -10.19 -12.67 16.13
N GLN A 32 -9.58 -11.49 16.21
CA GLN A 32 -8.80 -11.03 17.37
C GLN A 32 -9.66 -10.40 18.49
N GLY A 33 -10.99 -10.43 18.36
CA GLY A 33 -11.89 -9.92 19.39
C GLY A 33 -12.24 -8.44 19.28
N LEU A 34 -11.82 -7.73 18.21
CA LEU A 34 -12.23 -6.34 18.03
C LEU A 34 -13.74 -6.24 17.78
N SER A 35 -14.34 -5.23 18.40
CA SER A 35 -15.75 -4.87 18.18
C SER A 35 -15.94 -4.26 16.78
N GLY A 36 -17.18 -4.28 16.28
CA GLY A 36 -17.51 -3.65 14.99
C GLY A 36 -17.18 -2.15 14.95
N ALA A 37 -17.37 -1.44 16.07
CA ALA A 37 -17.01 -0.02 16.18
C ALA A 37 -15.49 0.21 16.08
N GLN A 38 -14.69 -0.63 16.74
CA GLN A 38 -13.23 -0.57 16.68
C GLN A 38 -12.71 -0.84 15.26
N ILE A 39 -13.26 -1.86 14.59
CA ILE A 39 -12.92 -2.18 13.20
C ILE A 39 -13.30 -1.01 12.28
N GLY A 40 -14.50 -0.46 12.44
CA GLY A 40 -14.96 0.70 11.68
C GLY A 40 -14.03 1.90 11.84
N LEU A 41 -13.62 2.22 13.06
CA LEU A 41 -12.66 3.30 13.33
C LEU A 41 -11.30 3.02 12.68
N LEU A 42 -10.77 1.80 12.84
CA LEU A 42 -9.46 1.41 12.35
C LEU A 42 -9.38 1.48 10.82
N LEU A 43 -10.43 1.04 10.11
CA LEU A 43 -10.49 1.08 8.65
C LEU A 43 -10.82 2.48 8.10
N ALA A 44 -11.63 3.28 8.81
CA ALA A 44 -12.01 4.61 8.38
C ALA A 44 -10.91 5.66 8.62
N ALA A 45 -10.08 5.50 9.65
CA ALA A 45 -9.06 6.49 9.99
C ALA A 45 -8.08 6.82 8.84
N PRO A 46 -7.45 5.85 8.13
CA PRO A 46 -6.61 6.15 6.97
C PRO A 46 -7.41 6.74 5.78
N MET A 47 -8.68 6.36 5.63
CA MET A 47 -9.56 6.90 4.59
C MET A 47 -9.85 8.38 4.80
N LEU A 48 -10.08 8.80 6.04
CA LEU A 48 -10.25 10.22 6.40
C LEU A 48 -8.92 10.96 6.39
N GLY A 49 -7.88 10.35 6.96
CA GLY A 49 -6.54 10.93 7.09
C GLY A 49 -5.92 11.32 5.74
N ARG A 50 -6.21 10.59 4.66
CA ARG A 50 -5.63 10.84 3.33
C ARG A 50 -5.89 12.23 2.76
N VAL A 51 -6.96 12.92 3.20
CA VAL A 51 -7.23 14.32 2.80
C VAL A 51 -6.05 15.21 3.16
N VAL A 52 -5.41 14.94 4.29
CA VAL A 52 -4.24 15.66 4.79
C VAL A 52 -2.95 14.92 4.42
N THR A 53 -2.88 13.62 4.68
CA THR A 53 -1.63 12.85 4.49
C THR A 53 -1.26 12.67 3.02
N GLY A 54 -2.22 12.64 2.10
CA GLY A 54 -1.97 12.51 0.66
C GLY A 54 -1.11 13.66 0.11
N PRO A 55 -1.57 14.92 0.18
CA PRO A 55 -0.77 16.08 -0.24
C PRO A 55 0.56 16.20 0.50
N LEU A 56 0.58 15.98 1.83
CA LEU A 56 1.80 16.08 2.62
C LEU A 56 2.86 15.06 2.19
N LEU A 57 2.45 13.80 1.97
CA LEU A 57 3.38 12.75 1.52
C LEU A 57 3.83 12.97 0.08
N ALA A 58 2.99 13.57 -0.78
CA ALA A 58 3.40 13.96 -2.13
C ALA A 58 4.50 15.03 -2.09
N VAL A 59 4.28 16.12 -1.33
CA VAL A 59 5.28 17.20 -1.15
C VAL A 59 6.56 16.67 -0.52
N TRP A 60 6.44 15.82 0.51
CA TRP A 60 7.57 15.17 1.15
C TRP A 60 8.36 14.31 0.15
N ALA A 61 7.68 13.52 -0.68
CA ALA A 61 8.32 12.65 -1.67
C ALA A 61 9.02 13.46 -2.79
N ASP A 62 8.48 14.62 -3.17
CA ASP A 62 9.11 15.51 -4.15
C ASP A 62 10.41 16.16 -3.63
N GLY A 63 10.60 16.22 -2.31
CA GLY A 63 11.85 16.68 -1.70
C GLY A 63 13.05 15.75 -1.90
N PHE A 64 12.86 14.52 -2.38
CA PHE A 64 13.95 13.56 -2.59
C PHE A 64 14.61 13.72 -3.96
N GLY A 65 15.95 13.64 -3.98
CA GLY A 65 16.73 13.66 -5.25
C GLY A 65 16.42 12.48 -6.18
N THR A 66 15.86 11.38 -5.67
CA THR A 66 15.36 10.27 -6.50
C THR A 66 13.98 9.82 -6.02
N ARG A 67 13.09 9.49 -6.96
CA ARG A 67 11.73 9.01 -6.63
C ARG A 67 11.70 7.59 -6.06
N ARG A 68 12.78 6.83 -6.19
CA ARG A 68 12.86 5.45 -5.67
C ARG A 68 13.01 5.43 -4.16
N ALA A 69 13.72 6.40 -3.58
CA ALA A 69 13.95 6.49 -2.15
C ALA A 69 12.66 6.65 -1.32
N PRO A 70 11.76 7.62 -1.60
CA PRO A 70 10.52 7.75 -0.84
C PRO A 70 9.60 6.55 -1.04
N ILE A 71 9.55 5.95 -2.23
CA ILE A 71 8.79 4.71 -2.49
C ILE A 71 9.33 3.55 -1.64
N ALA A 72 10.66 3.36 -1.57
CA ALA A 72 11.25 2.29 -0.76
C ALA A 72 10.96 2.49 0.74
N LEU A 73 11.07 3.74 1.24
CA LEU A 73 10.78 4.06 2.63
C LEU A 73 9.29 3.85 2.96
N LEU A 74 8.38 4.33 2.11
CA LEU A 74 6.95 4.08 2.28
C LEU A 74 6.60 2.58 2.20
N GLY A 75 7.29 1.82 1.36
CA GLY A 75 7.18 0.35 1.30
C GLY A 75 7.57 -0.31 2.62
N LEU A 76 8.68 0.12 3.22
CA LEU A 76 9.11 -0.35 4.53
C LEU A 76 8.11 0.04 5.63
N ILE A 77 7.64 1.29 5.63
CA ILE A 77 6.64 1.78 6.59
C ILE A 77 5.32 0.99 6.45
N MET A 78 4.89 0.70 5.22
CA MET A 78 3.73 -0.15 4.96
C MET A 78 3.91 -1.54 5.58
N ALA A 79 5.04 -2.19 5.31
CA ALA A 79 5.33 -3.54 5.82
C ALA A 79 5.39 -3.57 7.36
N LEU A 80 6.09 -2.62 7.98
CA LEU A 80 6.19 -2.52 9.44
C LEU A 80 4.84 -2.15 10.08
N GLY A 81 4.06 -1.27 9.45
CA GLY A 81 2.74 -0.86 9.92
C GLY A 81 1.74 -2.02 9.89
N TYR A 82 1.64 -2.75 8.78
CA TYR A 82 0.77 -3.93 8.70
C TYR A 82 1.27 -5.07 9.59
N GLY A 83 2.58 -5.33 9.64
CA GLY A 83 3.15 -6.32 10.55
C GLY A 83 2.86 -5.99 12.02
N GLY A 84 3.09 -4.75 12.44
CA GLY A 84 2.77 -4.30 13.80
C GLY A 84 1.28 -4.37 14.13
N ALA A 85 0.41 -4.00 13.19
CA ALA A 85 -1.04 -4.09 13.38
C ALA A 85 -1.52 -5.54 13.53
N GLY A 86 -0.83 -6.51 12.92
CA GLY A 86 -1.17 -7.92 13.01
C GLY A 86 -0.54 -8.67 14.20
N LEU A 87 0.51 -8.15 14.82
CA LEU A 87 1.30 -8.85 15.84
C LEU A 87 1.14 -8.31 17.27
N ILE A 88 0.53 -7.13 17.45
CA ILE A 88 0.39 -6.48 18.75
C ILE A 88 -1.06 -6.59 19.22
N ASP A 89 -1.32 -7.12 20.43
CA ASP A 89 -2.68 -7.31 20.97
C ASP A 89 -3.18 -6.12 21.82
N VAL A 90 -2.77 -4.91 21.45
CA VAL A 90 -3.19 -3.66 22.11
C VAL A 90 -3.87 -2.77 21.09
N PHE A 91 -5.18 -2.55 21.22
CA PHE A 91 -5.99 -1.84 20.23
C PHE A 91 -5.39 -0.50 19.78
N ALA A 92 -4.90 0.31 20.72
CA ALA A 92 -4.30 1.61 20.39
C ALA A 92 -3.05 1.46 19.51
N ALA A 93 -2.18 0.49 19.82
CA ALA A 93 -1.00 0.20 19.01
C ALA A 93 -1.39 -0.36 17.64
N GLN A 94 -2.36 -1.28 17.59
CA GLN A 94 -2.90 -1.81 16.32
C GLN A 94 -3.45 -0.69 15.43
N ALA A 95 -4.23 0.23 16.00
CA ALA A 95 -4.84 1.34 15.27
C ALA A 95 -3.77 2.28 14.71
N ILE A 96 -2.72 2.61 15.48
CA ILE A 96 -1.61 3.45 15.03
C ILE A 96 -0.83 2.74 13.92
N CYS A 97 -0.44 1.48 14.12
CA CYS A 97 0.30 0.69 13.14
C CYS A 97 -0.49 0.53 11.84
N TRP A 98 -1.80 0.26 11.93
CA TRP A 98 -2.68 0.18 10.78
C TRP A 98 -2.81 1.52 10.07
N PHE A 99 -3.02 2.62 10.81
CA PHE A 99 -3.11 3.96 10.25
C PHE A 99 -1.87 4.33 9.45
N VAL A 100 -0.69 4.10 10.04
CA VAL A 100 0.61 4.36 9.41
C VAL A 100 0.80 3.47 8.18
N GLY A 101 0.57 2.16 8.31
CA GLY A 101 0.75 1.20 7.24
C GLY A 101 -0.17 1.44 6.05
N ALA A 102 -1.47 1.63 6.30
CA ALA A 102 -2.47 1.90 5.27
C ALA A 102 -2.29 3.26 4.60
N THR A 103 -1.84 4.27 5.35
CA THR A 103 -1.51 5.59 4.78
C THR A 103 -0.31 5.49 3.83
N ALA A 104 0.74 4.76 4.24
CA ALA A 104 1.90 4.54 3.38
C ALA A 104 1.52 3.72 2.13
N ALA A 105 0.72 2.67 2.28
CA ALA A 105 0.19 1.88 1.16
C ALA A 105 -0.57 2.76 0.15
N ALA A 106 -1.44 3.65 0.63
CA ALA A 106 -2.20 4.55 -0.22
C ALA A 106 -1.30 5.52 -0.99
N ALA A 107 -0.23 6.03 -0.38
CA ALA A 107 0.73 6.93 -1.03
C ALA A 107 1.62 6.21 -2.07
N LEU A 108 1.89 4.91 -1.88
CA LEU A 108 2.70 4.12 -2.81
C LEU A 108 2.09 4.01 -4.21
N ILE A 109 0.76 3.96 -4.32
CA ILE A 109 0.07 3.79 -5.60
C ILE A 109 0.40 4.93 -6.57
N PRO A 110 0.05 6.21 -6.28
CA PRO A 110 0.32 7.30 -7.22
C PRO A 110 1.82 7.54 -7.44
N LEU A 111 2.67 7.36 -6.41
CA LEU A 111 4.12 7.54 -6.59
C LEU A 111 4.72 6.47 -7.52
N SER A 112 4.26 5.22 -7.41
CA SER A 112 4.65 4.13 -8.30
C SER A 112 4.12 4.33 -9.71
N ASP A 113 2.89 4.83 -9.85
CA ASP A 113 2.28 5.15 -11.15
C ASP A 113 3.09 6.19 -11.91
N VAL A 114 3.45 7.31 -11.25
CA VAL A 114 4.24 8.36 -11.92
C VAL A 114 5.67 7.88 -12.23
N LEU A 115 6.30 7.09 -11.36
CA LEU A 115 7.61 6.49 -11.68
C LEU A 115 7.52 5.55 -12.89
N THR A 116 6.47 4.74 -12.96
CA THR A 116 6.26 3.79 -14.07
C THR A 116 6.00 4.51 -15.37
N LEU A 117 5.17 5.56 -15.38
CA LEU A 117 4.91 6.38 -16.57
C LEU A 117 6.19 7.02 -17.11
N ARG A 118 7.05 7.54 -16.24
CA ARG A 118 8.36 8.10 -16.65
C ARG A 118 9.29 7.04 -17.25
N LEU A 119 9.36 5.86 -16.63
CA LEU A 119 10.17 4.75 -17.14
C LEU A 119 9.60 4.20 -18.45
N ALA A 120 8.28 4.15 -18.60
CA ALA A 120 7.60 3.73 -19.82
C ALA A 120 7.98 4.64 -21.00
N ALA A 121 7.93 5.96 -20.79
CA ALA A 121 8.34 6.95 -21.78
C ALA A 121 9.84 6.87 -22.12
N ARG A 122 10.70 6.60 -21.13
CA ARG A 122 12.15 6.55 -21.31
C ARG A 122 12.66 5.25 -21.94
N ASP A 123 12.12 4.12 -21.50
CA ASP A 123 12.63 2.78 -21.84
C ASP A 123 11.76 2.06 -22.89
N GLY A 124 10.69 2.70 -23.39
CA GLY A 124 9.91 2.22 -24.54
C GLY A 124 8.95 1.06 -24.25
N PHE A 125 8.29 1.05 -23.09
CA PHE A 125 7.27 0.03 -22.76
C PHE A 125 5.93 0.66 -22.37
N THR A 126 4.83 -0.08 -22.51
CA THR A 126 3.48 0.40 -22.15
C THR A 126 3.25 0.35 -20.64
N PHE A 127 2.75 1.45 -20.05
CA PHE A 127 2.37 1.52 -18.63
C PHE A 127 1.37 0.41 -18.21
N ALA A 128 0.43 0.08 -19.11
CA ALA A 128 -0.63 -0.88 -18.85
C ALA A 128 -0.10 -2.28 -18.48
N LEU A 129 1.06 -2.69 -19.00
CA LEU A 129 1.55 -4.06 -18.81
C LEU A 129 2.05 -4.29 -17.36
N PRO A 130 2.98 -3.50 -16.80
CA PRO A 130 3.32 -3.58 -15.37
C PRO A 130 2.12 -3.36 -14.44
N ARG A 131 1.28 -2.36 -14.74
CA ARG A 131 0.14 -2.01 -13.87
C ARG A 131 -0.94 -3.10 -13.88
N GLY A 132 -1.13 -3.77 -15.02
CA GLY A 132 -2.02 -4.90 -15.20
C GLY A 132 -1.58 -6.15 -14.44
N CYS A 133 -0.27 -6.42 -14.36
CA CYS A 133 0.26 -7.49 -13.50
C CYS A 133 -0.15 -7.30 -12.03
N GLY A 134 -0.19 -6.05 -11.55
CA GLY A 134 -0.70 -5.73 -10.22
C GLY A 134 -2.16 -6.11 -10.01
N SER A 135 -3.03 -5.77 -10.98
CA SER A 135 -4.44 -6.14 -10.91
C SER A 135 -4.64 -7.66 -10.97
N ALA A 136 -3.87 -8.37 -11.80
CA ALA A 136 -3.90 -9.83 -11.84
C ALA A 136 -3.47 -10.44 -10.50
N ALA A 137 -2.42 -9.90 -9.87
CA ALA A 137 -1.97 -10.32 -8.54
C ALA A 137 -3.02 -10.06 -7.46
N PHE A 138 -3.69 -8.91 -7.49
CA PHE A 138 -4.80 -8.61 -6.58
C PHE A 138 -5.87 -9.71 -6.66
N VAL A 139 -6.36 -10.02 -7.87
CA VAL A 139 -7.41 -11.02 -8.07
C VAL A 139 -6.94 -12.41 -7.66
N ALA A 140 -5.76 -12.82 -8.11
CA ALA A 140 -5.22 -14.15 -7.82
C ALA A 140 -5.06 -14.39 -6.30
N VAL A 141 -4.54 -13.40 -5.58
CA VAL A 141 -4.37 -13.49 -4.12
C VAL A 141 -5.71 -13.41 -3.39
N ASN A 142 -6.62 -12.54 -3.85
CA ASN A 142 -7.94 -12.38 -3.26
C ASN A 142 -8.79 -13.65 -3.36
N VAL A 143 -8.78 -14.31 -4.51
CA VAL A 143 -9.55 -15.54 -4.76
C VAL A 143 -8.87 -16.78 -4.20
N GLY A 144 -7.53 -16.77 -4.08
CA GLY A 144 -6.75 -17.90 -3.59
C GLY A 144 -6.64 -18.04 -2.07
N MET A 145 -7.16 -17.08 -1.31
CA MET A 145 -7.20 -17.05 0.16
C MET A 145 -8.58 -17.46 0.66
#